data_AF-A0A1G6K3W0-F1
#
_entry.id   AF-A0A1G6K3W0-F1
#
_cell.length_a   1.000
_cell.length_b   1.000
_cell.length_c   1.000
_cell.angle_alpha   90.00
_cell.angle_beta   90.00
_cell.angle_gamma   90.00
#
_symmetry.space_group_name_H-M   'P 1'
#
loop_
_entity.id
_entity.type
_entity.pdbx_description
1 polymer ?
#
loop_
_entity_poly.entity_id
_entity_poly.type
_entity_poly.pdbx_seq_one_letter_code
_entity_poly.pdbx_strand_id
1 'polypeptide(L)'
;MGAEGPRSFSEIIAAKRAEFISYREAVTKLAEYCGDSLAAVAEGLKQHDIQMLNGAFLEGSERSVVLVHSCTALNGLLDETIKTGEIPDSVSFWDEPNATADGDGWIRKRFIELLRAVDLPCPESLETPGMAEAIGVVKPPAEVAAARWATALRGMSSFHLWEAASVLAGIDPYEPDWGTAPEEDAEIRRCKRLLVSAIDAGELPNNTWGSTRDEQEIPHASLRAWCRENGYDWPIPQRGSLATIGVEDPAEIDRLRAVEMESVELRRHLDAAIASLADANARLAKLDPSTDVLAEMRALQDEINRLKGLAPPRPEFLIPIVVAVQKQFWADWDESKPRPKAEEEIQPWIRSNFPQISDSNALVQAVEKVACPFNRNPAAKK
;
A
#
# COMPACT_ATOMS: atom_id res chain seq x y z
N MET A 1 7.87 13.13 20.59
CA MET A 1 7.61 12.55 19.27
C MET A 1 7.35 13.70 18.30
N GLY A 2 8.35 14.08 17.51
CA GLY A 2 8.20 15.14 16.50
C GLY A 2 7.58 14.55 15.25
N ALA A 3 6.50 15.15 14.75
CA ALA A 3 5.96 14.81 13.44
C ALA A 3 6.96 15.27 12.37
N GLU A 4 7.50 14.33 11.59
CA GLU A 4 8.22 14.67 10.36
C GLU A 4 7.25 15.42 9.44
N GLY A 5 7.57 16.66 9.09
CA GLY A 5 6.79 17.43 8.12
C GLY A 5 6.88 16.83 6.70
N PRO A 6 6.07 17.32 5.74
CA PRO A 6 6.13 16.86 4.36
C PRO A 6 7.52 17.15 3.79
N ARG A 7 8.22 16.08 3.36
CA ARG A 7 9.53 16.19 2.71
C ARG A 7 9.38 16.98 1.43
N SER A 8 10.29 17.92 1.17
CA SER A 8 10.23 18.74 -0.04
C SER A 8 10.39 17.86 -1.29
N PHE A 9 9.80 18.28 -2.41
CA PHE A 9 9.91 17.59 -3.71
C PHE A 9 11.38 17.24 -4.05
N SER A 10 12.30 18.16 -3.78
CA SER A 10 13.73 17.96 -3.99
C SER A 10 14.35 16.89 -3.09
N GLU A 11 13.87 16.71 -1.86
CA GLU A 11 14.37 15.69 -0.93
C GLU A 11 13.84 14.29 -1.25
N ILE A 12 12.57 14.18 -1.68
CA ILE A 12 12.00 12.92 -2.18
C ILE A 12 12.74 12.48 -3.44
N ILE A 13 12.93 13.41 -4.38
CA ILE A 13 13.69 13.20 -5.61
C ILE A 13 15.15 12.86 -5.27
N ALA A 14 15.81 13.56 -4.35
CA ALA A 14 17.20 13.27 -3.98
C ALA A 14 17.36 11.89 -3.32
N ALA A 15 16.42 11.49 -2.46
CA ALA A 15 16.43 10.16 -1.83
C ALA A 15 16.13 9.04 -2.84
N LYS A 16 15.26 9.29 -3.83
CA LYS A 16 14.83 8.31 -4.84
C LYS A 16 15.68 8.29 -6.11
N ARG A 17 16.45 9.34 -6.39
CA ARG A 17 17.47 9.40 -7.47
C ARG A 17 18.56 8.34 -7.34
N ALA A 18 18.76 7.77 -6.15
CA ALA A 18 19.66 6.64 -5.96
C ALA A 18 19.11 5.32 -6.54
N GLU A 19 17.79 5.22 -6.73
CA GLU A 19 17.09 4.01 -7.18
C GLU A 19 16.58 4.13 -8.64
N PHE A 20 16.42 5.36 -9.13
CA PHE A 20 15.83 5.67 -10.44
C PHE A 20 16.59 6.80 -11.14
N ILE A 21 16.68 6.71 -12.47
CA ILE A 21 17.17 7.75 -13.39
C ILE A 21 15.99 8.27 -14.23
N SER A 22 15.94 9.57 -14.54
CA SER A 22 14.86 10.08 -15.40
C SER A 22 15.06 9.64 -16.86
N TYR A 23 13.98 9.58 -17.62
CA TYR A 23 13.96 9.20 -19.04
C TYR A 23 14.88 10.12 -19.83
N ARG A 24 14.80 11.43 -19.54
CA ARG A 24 15.65 12.44 -20.16
C ARG A 24 17.12 12.14 -19.91
N GLU A 25 17.50 11.88 -18.68
CA GLU A 25 18.89 11.61 -18.30
C GLU A 25 19.39 10.30 -18.93
N ALA A 26 18.58 9.24 -18.90
CA ALA A 26 18.93 7.94 -19.46
C ALA A 26 19.16 7.99 -20.97
N VAL A 27 18.21 8.55 -21.73
CA VAL A 27 18.31 8.62 -23.20
C VAL A 27 19.44 9.54 -23.64
N THR A 28 19.66 10.67 -22.94
CA THR A 28 20.76 11.58 -23.25
C THR A 28 22.12 10.90 -23.06
N LYS A 29 22.33 10.24 -21.92
CA LYS A 29 23.60 9.54 -21.64
C LYS A 29 23.85 8.38 -22.60
N LEU A 30 22.81 7.64 -22.98
CA LEU A 30 22.92 6.57 -23.96
C LEU A 30 23.34 7.12 -25.33
N ALA A 31 22.67 8.15 -25.82
CA ALA A 31 22.97 8.78 -27.10
C ALA A 31 24.40 9.35 -27.14
N GLU A 32 24.84 10.01 -26.07
CA GLU A 32 26.22 10.48 -25.93
C GLU A 32 27.25 9.33 -25.97
N TYR A 33 26.92 8.19 -25.38
CA TYR A 33 27.82 7.05 -25.29
C TYR A 33 27.94 6.25 -26.58
N CYS A 34 26.81 5.96 -27.25
CA CYS A 34 26.83 5.23 -28.52
C CYS A 34 27.14 6.12 -29.73
N GLY A 35 26.98 7.45 -29.60
CA GLY A 35 27.10 8.38 -30.72
C GLY A 35 25.88 8.37 -31.65
N ASP A 36 24.78 7.74 -31.24
CA ASP A 36 23.53 7.70 -31.99
C ASP A 36 22.63 8.91 -31.70
N SER A 37 21.61 9.11 -32.54
CA SER A 37 20.58 10.12 -32.28
C SER A 37 19.63 9.68 -31.16
N LEU A 38 18.99 10.65 -30.49
CA LEU A 38 17.97 10.37 -29.46
C LEU A 38 16.84 9.49 -29.99
N ALA A 39 16.44 9.69 -31.26
CA ALA A 39 15.44 8.86 -31.92
C ALA A 39 15.90 7.41 -32.11
N ALA A 40 17.16 7.18 -32.50
CA ALA A 40 17.71 5.83 -32.67
C ALA A 40 17.82 5.08 -31.34
N VAL A 41 18.23 5.78 -30.27
CA VAL A 41 18.23 5.22 -28.91
C VAL A 41 16.81 4.87 -28.47
N ALA A 42 15.85 5.79 -28.62
CA ALA A 42 14.46 5.56 -28.25
C ALA A 42 13.83 4.38 -29.03
N GLU A 43 14.13 4.27 -30.32
CA GLU A 43 13.71 3.15 -31.17
C GLU A 43 14.29 1.82 -30.66
N GLY A 44 15.58 1.77 -30.32
CA GLY A 44 16.22 0.60 -29.73
C GLY A 44 15.58 0.18 -28.42
N LEU A 45 15.36 1.13 -27.49
CA LEU A 45 14.69 0.84 -26.22
C LEU A 45 13.29 0.24 -26.43
N LYS A 46 12.54 0.79 -27.39
CA LYS A 46 11.19 0.35 -27.73
C LYS A 46 11.17 -1.04 -28.39
N GLN A 47 12.09 -1.31 -29.30
CA GLN A 47 12.20 -2.60 -30.00
C GLN A 47 12.50 -3.77 -29.06
N HIS A 48 13.17 -3.50 -27.94
CA HIS A 48 13.51 -4.48 -26.92
C HIS A 48 12.52 -4.53 -25.74
N ASP A 49 11.37 -3.85 -25.86
CA ASP A 49 10.32 -3.76 -24.83
C ASP A 49 10.81 -3.34 -23.43
N ILE A 50 11.92 -2.59 -23.38
CA ILE A 50 12.58 -2.23 -22.11
C ILE A 50 11.68 -1.31 -21.26
N GLN A 51 10.83 -0.52 -21.93
CA GLN A 51 9.86 0.38 -21.33
C GLN A 51 8.68 -0.32 -20.65
N MET A 52 8.39 -1.56 -21.01
CA MET A 52 7.26 -2.30 -20.43
C MET A 52 7.57 -2.88 -19.06
N LEU A 53 8.84 -3.03 -18.70
CA LEU A 53 9.21 -3.88 -17.56
C LEU A 53 9.52 -3.13 -16.27
N ASN A 54 9.75 -1.80 -16.28
CA ASN A 54 10.28 -1.11 -15.10
C ASN A 54 10.02 0.42 -15.06
N GLY A 55 8.83 0.88 -15.43
CA GLY A 55 8.45 2.29 -15.32
C GLY A 55 8.00 2.68 -13.91
N ALA A 56 8.28 3.93 -13.49
CA ALA A 56 7.66 4.53 -12.31
C ALA A 56 7.19 5.95 -12.62
N PHE A 57 6.08 6.35 -12.00
CA PHE A 57 5.50 7.68 -12.12
C PHE A 57 5.26 8.30 -10.75
N LEU A 58 4.96 9.59 -10.72
CA LEU A 58 4.68 10.30 -9.47
C LEU A 58 3.16 10.47 -9.30
N GLU A 59 2.60 9.88 -8.24
CA GLU A 59 1.17 9.97 -7.94
C GLU A 59 0.88 10.93 -6.78
N GLY A 60 -0.23 11.67 -6.90
CA GLY A 60 -0.79 12.50 -5.83
C GLY A 60 -0.07 13.84 -5.60
N SER A 61 -0.63 14.66 -4.70
CA SER A 61 -0.07 15.98 -4.35
C SER A 61 1.30 15.90 -3.66
N GLU A 62 1.61 14.76 -3.06
CA GLU A 62 2.90 14.48 -2.41
C GLU A 62 3.94 13.91 -3.38
N ARG A 63 3.54 13.61 -4.64
CA ARG A 63 4.40 13.01 -5.67
C ARG A 63 5.12 11.77 -5.16
N SER A 64 4.33 10.82 -4.66
CA SER A 64 4.85 9.51 -4.26
C SER A 64 5.24 8.72 -5.51
N VAL A 65 6.41 8.07 -5.48
CA VAL A 65 6.85 7.20 -6.59
C VAL A 65 5.99 5.93 -6.59
N VAL A 66 5.23 5.73 -7.65
CA VAL A 66 4.38 4.55 -7.86
C VAL A 66 4.90 3.75 -9.05
N LEU A 67 5.04 2.44 -8.85
CA LEU A 67 5.56 1.52 -9.85
C LEU A 67 4.45 1.14 -10.84
N VAL A 68 4.74 1.13 -12.14
CA VAL A 68 3.79 0.70 -13.18
C VAL A 68 4.36 -0.45 -13.97
N HIS A 69 3.50 -1.43 -14.24
CA HIS A 69 3.83 -2.64 -14.99
C HIS A 69 3.56 -2.47 -16.50
N SER A 70 3.03 -1.32 -16.89
CA SER A 70 2.84 -0.87 -18.27
C SER A 70 2.68 0.65 -18.27
N CYS A 71 3.76 1.38 -18.49
CA CYS A 71 3.67 2.85 -18.49
C CYS A 71 3.32 3.34 -19.90
N THR A 72 2.03 3.57 -20.16
CA THR A 72 1.54 4.20 -21.39
C THR A 72 2.21 5.56 -21.61
N ALA A 73 2.49 6.28 -20.52
CA ALA A 73 3.24 7.54 -20.53
C ALA A 73 4.69 7.39 -21.02
N LEU A 74 5.45 6.38 -20.58
CA LEU A 74 6.82 6.15 -21.05
C LEU A 74 6.86 5.73 -22.54
N ASN A 75 5.88 4.91 -22.97
CA ASN A 75 5.68 4.63 -24.39
C ASN A 75 5.40 5.91 -25.18
N GLY A 76 4.57 6.82 -24.65
CA GLY A 76 4.32 8.11 -25.26
C GLY A 76 5.55 9.01 -25.36
N LEU A 77 6.41 9.02 -24.33
CA LEU A 77 7.69 9.73 -24.34
C LEU A 77 8.64 9.18 -25.40
N LEU A 78 8.74 7.85 -25.52
CA LEU A 78 9.53 7.19 -26.57
C LEU A 78 8.98 7.52 -27.95
N ASP A 79 7.67 7.40 -28.17
CA ASP A 79 7.03 7.66 -29.46
C ASP A 79 7.24 9.10 -29.94
N GLU A 80 7.07 10.07 -29.05
CA GLU A 80 7.29 11.47 -29.41
C GLU A 80 8.79 11.76 -29.60
N THR A 81 9.68 11.09 -28.87
CA THR A 81 11.14 11.22 -29.09
C THR A 81 11.57 10.63 -30.42
N ILE A 82 11.05 9.46 -30.80
CA ILE A 82 11.28 8.82 -32.11
C ILE A 82 10.79 9.74 -33.24
N LYS A 83 9.59 10.33 -33.05
CA LYS A 83 8.93 11.17 -34.05
C LYS A 83 9.61 12.53 -34.24
N THR A 84 10.03 13.18 -33.16
CA THR A 84 10.55 14.55 -33.20
C THR A 84 12.08 14.60 -33.24
N GLY A 85 12.75 13.55 -32.78
CA GLY A 85 14.19 13.56 -32.54
C GLY A 85 14.61 14.34 -31.29
N GLU A 86 13.67 14.86 -30.51
CA GLU A 86 13.89 15.62 -29.28
C GLU A 86 13.15 14.97 -28.11
N ILE A 87 13.69 15.09 -26.89
CA ILE A 87 13.01 14.57 -25.69
C ILE A 87 11.99 15.63 -25.21
N PRO A 88 10.67 15.38 -25.34
CA PRO A 88 9.65 16.37 -24.98
C PRO A 88 9.65 16.63 -23.46
N ASP A 89 9.40 17.88 -23.06
CA ASP A 89 9.26 18.23 -21.63
C ASP A 89 8.03 17.58 -21.01
N SER A 90 6.97 17.40 -21.81
CA SER A 90 5.78 16.67 -21.41
C SER A 90 5.07 16.06 -22.61
N VAL A 91 4.36 14.97 -22.38
CA VAL A 91 3.44 14.34 -23.34
C VAL A 91 2.09 14.19 -22.67
N SER A 92 1.04 14.67 -23.34
CA SER A 92 -0.33 14.43 -22.88
C SER A 92 -0.77 13.08 -23.45
N PHE A 93 -1.03 12.12 -22.56
CA PHE A 93 -1.65 10.85 -22.92
C PHE A 93 -3.00 10.76 -22.20
N TRP A 94 -3.97 10.16 -22.89
CA TRP A 94 -5.36 10.03 -22.44
C TRP A 94 -5.43 9.58 -20.97
N ASP A 95 -6.17 10.35 -20.17
CA ASP A 95 -6.48 10.13 -18.75
C ASP A 95 -5.36 10.29 -17.69
N GLU A 96 -4.10 10.55 -18.06
CA GLU A 96 -3.03 10.87 -17.10
C GLU A 96 -2.61 12.37 -17.19
N PRO A 97 -2.55 13.11 -16.06
CA PRO A 97 -2.19 14.52 -16.08
C PRO A 97 -0.72 14.70 -16.50
N ASN A 98 -0.50 15.18 -17.73
CA ASN A 98 0.78 15.64 -18.31
C ASN A 98 2.00 14.83 -17.87
N ALA A 99 2.23 13.68 -18.50
CA ALA A 99 3.45 12.92 -18.29
C ALA A 99 4.66 13.79 -18.62
N THR A 100 5.64 13.87 -17.73
CA THR A 100 6.88 14.64 -17.96
C THR A 100 8.08 13.71 -18.04
N ALA A 101 9.10 14.08 -18.82
CA ALA A 101 10.33 13.29 -18.93
C ALA A 101 11.05 13.10 -17.57
N ASP A 102 10.82 14.01 -16.62
CA ASP A 102 11.41 14.00 -15.27
C ASP A 102 10.45 13.57 -14.15
N GLY A 103 9.16 13.45 -14.43
CA GLY A 103 8.13 13.07 -13.44
C GLY A 103 7.61 11.65 -13.63
N ASP A 104 7.46 11.22 -14.89
CA ASP A 104 6.74 9.99 -15.23
C ASP A 104 7.58 9.04 -16.10
N GLY A 105 8.80 9.45 -16.42
CA GLY A 105 9.78 8.70 -17.18
C GLY A 105 10.87 8.05 -16.32
N TRP A 106 10.61 7.64 -15.09
CA TRP A 106 11.68 7.08 -14.25
C TRP A 106 12.01 5.64 -14.64
N ILE A 107 13.30 5.39 -14.85
CA ILE A 107 13.89 4.14 -15.30
C ILE A 107 14.80 3.61 -14.17
N ARG A 108 14.73 2.30 -13.87
CA ARG A 108 15.31 1.68 -12.66
C ARG A 108 16.74 1.16 -12.88
N LYS A 109 17.50 0.82 -11.82
CA LYS A 109 18.80 0.09 -11.91
C LYS A 109 18.74 -1.19 -12.77
N ARG A 110 17.61 -1.90 -12.76
CA ARG A 110 17.36 -3.09 -13.61
C ARG A 110 17.33 -2.78 -15.10
N PHE A 111 17.16 -1.52 -15.50
CA PHE A 111 17.36 -1.07 -16.87
C PHE A 111 18.76 -1.36 -17.39
N ILE A 112 19.78 -1.14 -16.55
CA ILE A 112 21.18 -1.42 -16.91
C ILE A 112 21.38 -2.91 -17.12
N GLU A 113 20.78 -3.73 -16.25
CA GLU A 113 20.81 -5.20 -16.38
C GLU A 113 20.09 -5.66 -17.66
N LEU A 114 18.95 -5.04 -17.99
CA LEU A 114 18.20 -5.33 -19.21
C LEU A 114 18.97 -4.91 -20.47
N LEU A 115 19.54 -3.70 -20.50
CA LEU A 115 20.41 -3.23 -21.59
C LEU A 115 21.53 -4.23 -21.85
N ARG A 116 22.22 -4.67 -20.79
CA ARG A 116 23.27 -5.70 -20.90
C ARG A 116 22.74 -7.05 -21.35
N ALA A 117 21.56 -7.47 -20.86
CA ALA A 117 20.95 -8.74 -21.24
C ALA A 117 20.55 -8.79 -22.72
N VAL A 118 20.27 -7.65 -23.34
CA VAL A 118 19.97 -7.54 -24.77
C VAL A 118 21.15 -7.03 -25.61
N ASP A 119 22.36 -7.01 -25.04
CA ASP A 119 23.61 -6.60 -25.71
C ASP A 119 23.59 -5.15 -26.24
N LEU A 120 22.84 -4.27 -25.58
CA LEU A 120 22.83 -2.84 -25.86
C LEU A 120 23.94 -2.09 -25.11
N PRO A 121 24.57 -1.08 -25.74
CA PRO A 121 25.62 -0.29 -25.11
C PRO A 121 25.09 0.47 -23.89
N CYS A 122 25.81 0.38 -22.76
CA CYS A 122 25.44 1.04 -21.51
C CYS A 122 26.66 1.75 -20.91
N PRO A 123 26.65 3.09 -20.78
CA PRO A 123 27.74 3.81 -20.11
C PRO A 123 27.78 3.54 -18.61
N GLU A 124 28.99 3.48 -18.05
CA GLU A 124 29.20 3.38 -16.58
C GLU A 124 28.59 4.56 -15.82
N SER A 125 28.36 5.70 -16.46
CA SER A 125 27.73 6.87 -15.85
C SER A 125 26.22 6.73 -15.60
N LEU A 126 25.59 5.66 -16.12
CA LEU A 126 24.26 5.21 -15.71
C LEU A 126 24.32 4.36 -14.45
N GLU A 127 25.45 3.71 -14.17
CA GLU A 127 25.68 3.03 -12.90
C GLU A 127 25.79 4.10 -11.81
N THR A 128 24.92 4.04 -10.81
CA THR A 128 24.99 4.97 -9.69
C THR A 128 26.39 4.89 -9.06
N PRO A 129 27.02 6.04 -8.73
CA PRO A 129 28.27 6.02 -7.97
C PRO A 129 28.04 5.21 -6.70
N GLY A 130 28.95 4.28 -6.42
CA GLY A 130 28.82 3.28 -5.37
C GLY A 130 28.16 3.80 -4.10
N MET A 131 27.00 3.22 -3.77
CA MET A 131 26.22 3.49 -2.57
C MET A 131 26.87 2.96 -1.28
N ALA A 132 28.21 2.88 -1.24
CA ALA A 132 28.96 2.50 -0.06
C ALA A 132 29.42 3.73 0.76
N GLU A 133 29.51 4.92 0.17
CA GLU A 133 30.17 6.06 0.84
C GLU A 133 29.27 7.26 1.17
N ALA A 134 28.12 7.45 0.52
CA ALA A 134 27.37 8.71 0.68
C ALA A 134 26.17 8.66 1.66
N ILE A 135 25.65 7.48 2.00
CA ILE A 135 24.63 7.34 3.05
C ILE A 135 24.97 6.06 3.80
N GLY A 136 25.25 6.18 5.10
CA GLY A 136 25.43 5.06 6.01
C GLY A 136 24.13 4.25 6.22
N VAL A 137 23.52 3.75 5.15
CA VAL A 137 22.61 2.60 5.21
C VAL A 137 23.51 1.39 5.13
N VAL A 138 23.96 0.94 6.30
CA VAL A 138 24.49 -0.40 6.47
C VAL A 138 23.40 -1.33 5.93
N LYS A 139 23.60 -1.92 4.74
CA LYS A 139 22.84 -3.09 4.32
C LYS A 139 23.07 -4.09 5.44
N PRO A 140 22.05 -4.45 6.24
CA PRO A 140 22.24 -5.45 7.27
C PRO A 140 22.81 -6.70 6.58
N PRO A 141 23.77 -7.41 7.21
CA PRO A 141 24.21 -8.71 6.72
C PRO A 141 22.97 -9.54 6.33
N ALA A 142 23.04 -10.36 5.29
CA ALA A 142 21.90 -11.20 4.86
C ALA A 142 21.28 -11.98 6.03
N GLU A 143 22.09 -12.34 7.02
CA GLU A 143 21.73 -12.92 8.32
C GLU A 143 20.76 -12.06 9.16
N VAL A 144 20.93 -10.73 9.12
CA VAL A 144 20.11 -9.75 9.86
C VAL A 144 18.82 -9.40 9.12
N ALA A 145 18.80 -9.46 7.78
CA ALA A 145 17.57 -9.31 6.99
C ALA A 145 16.67 -10.54 7.15
N ALA A 146 17.25 -11.75 7.08
CA ALA A 146 16.56 -13.01 7.39
C ALA A 146 15.88 -12.97 8.77
N ALA A 147 16.57 -12.39 9.77
CA ALA A 147 16.05 -12.26 11.12
C ALA A 147 14.80 -11.37 11.23
N ARG A 148 14.61 -10.37 10.35
CA ARG A 148 13.49 -9.41 10.46
C ARG A 148 12.17 -10.02 9.99
N TRP A 149 12.12 -10.56 8.78
CA TRP A 149 10.89 -11.18 8.27
C TRP A 149 10.58 -12.45 9.06
N ALA A 150 11.59 -13.27 9.41
CA ALA A 150 11.38 -14.49 10.19
C ALA A 150 10.77 -14.18 11.58
N THR A 151 11.12 -13.05 12.19
CA THR A 151 10.52 -12.62 13.46
C THR A 151 9.04 -12.26 13.28
N ALA A 152 8.65 -11.62 12.18
CA ALA A 152 7.26 -11.30 11.88
C ALA A 152 6.39 -12.57 11.69
N LEU A 153 6.95 -13.61 11.07
CA LEU A 153 6.27 -14.87 10.81
C LEU A 153 6.13 -15.79 12.05
N ARG A 154 6.75 -15.42 13.19
CA ARG A 154 6.59 -16.14 14.48
C ARG A 154 5.12 -16.27 14.90
N GLY A 155 4.29 -15.32 14.48
CA GLY A 155 2.86 -15.26 14.74
C GLY A 155 2.02 -16.25 13.92
N MET A 156 2.57 -16.98 12.95
CA MET A 156 1.76 -17.87 12.11
C MET A 156 1.58 -19.26 12.73
N SER A 157 0.36 -19.81 12.62
CA SER A 157 0.00 -21.16 13.07
C SER A 157 0.28 -22.24 12.02
N SER A 158 0.13 -21.89 10.74
CA SER A 158 0.37 -22.72 9.57
C SER A 158 1.05 -21.90 8.47
N PHE A 159 1.65 -22.59 7.51
CA PHE A 159 2.20 -22.02 6.28
C PHE A 159 1.62 -22.78 5.10
N HIS A 160 1.35 -22.10 3.99
CA HIS A 160 1.17 -22.78 2.71
C HIS A 160 2.48 -23.44 2.28
N LEU A 161 2.38 -24.49 1.46
CA LEU A 161 3.54 -25.25 0.98
C LEU A 161 4.61 -24.36 0.33
N TRP A 162 4.18 -23.38 -0.46
CA TRP A 162 5.09 -22.46 -1.13
C TRP A 162 5.77 -21.52 -0.12
N GLU A 163 5.05 -21.01 0.88
CA GLU A 163 5.60 -20.16 1.95
C GLU A 163 6.64 -20.94 2.76
N ALA A 164 6.31 -22.17 3.15
CA ALA A 164 7.22 -23.05 3.88
C ALA A 164 8.50 -23.36 3.07
N ALA A 165 8.37 -23.52 1.75
CA ALA A 165 9.50 -23.72 0.86
C ALA A 165 10.39 -22.47 0.77
N SER A 166 9.80 -21.28 0.66
CA SER A 166 10.53 -20.01 0.66
C SER A 166 11.28 -19.79 1.97
N VAL A 167 10.61 -20.04 3.09
CA VAL A 167 11.22 -19.94 4.44
C VAL A 167 12.42 -20.89 4.57
N LEU A 168 12.30 -22.14 4.11
CA LEU A 168 13.42 -23.09 4.12
C LEU A 168 14.59 -22.68 3.23
N ALA A 169 14.29 -22.02 2.11
CA ALA A 169 15.30 -21.45 1.21
C ALA A 169 15.94 -20.16 1.77
N GLY A 170 15.47 -19.68 2.93
CA GLY A 170 15.97 -18.44 3.54
C GLY A 170 15.45 -17.16 2.89
N ILE A 171 14.34 -17.25 2.15
CA ILE A 171 13.75 -16.16 1.37
C ILE A 171 12.43 -15.74 2.03
N ASP A 172 12.18 -14.44 2.10
CA ASP A 172 10.93 -13.91 2.64
C ASP A 172 9.77 -14.28 1.68
N PRO A 173 8.78 -15.08 2.13
CA PRO A 173 7.66 -15.49 1.28
C PRO A 173 6.80 -14.31 0.81
N TYR A 174 6.85 -13.15 1.47
CA TYR A 174 6.05 -11.98 1.08
C TYR A 174 6.90 -10.85 0.50
N GLU A 175 8.20 -11.10 0.24
CA GLU A 175 8.98 -10.16 -0.55
C GLU A 175 8.35 -10.08 -1.94
N PRO A 176 8.01 -8.87 -2.43
CA PRO A 176 7.24 -8.74 -3.64
C PRO A 176 8.02 -9.31 -4.83
N ASP A 177 7.33 -10.18 -5.58
CA ASP A 177 7.77 -11.19 -6.57
C ASP A 177 8.52 -10.65 -7.81
N TRP A 178 9.18 -9.49 -7.69
CA TRP A 178 9.87 -8.78 -8.77
C TRP A 178 11.23 -9.40 -9.12
N GLY A 179 11.28 -10.73 -9.19
CA GLY A 179 12.43 -11.51 -9.64
C GLY A 179 13.32 -11.96 -8.49
N THR A 180 12.85 -12.97 -7.74
CA THR A 180 13.76 -13.93 -7.10
C THR A 180 14.83 -14.30 -8.11
N ALA A 181 16.09 -14.23 -7.70
CA ALA A 181 17.18 -14.60 -8.58
C ALA A 181 16.94 -16.03 -9.09
N PRO A 182 17.34 -16.40 -10.33
CA PRO A 182 17.11 -17.76 -10.84
C PRO A 182 17.63 -18.86 -9.91
N GLU A 183 18.66 -18.56 -9.13
CA GLU A 183 19.22 -19.41 -8.08
C GLU A 183 18.29 -19.56 -6.86
N GLU A 184 17.70 -18.45 -6.40
CA GLU A 184 16.71 -18.42 -5.32
C GLU A 184 15.45 -19.21 -5.72
N ASP A 185 14.94 -18.99 -6.93
CA ASP A 185 13.82 -19.76 -7.50
C ASP A 185 14.14 -21.26 -7.62
N ALA A 186 15.39 -21.60 -7.98
CA ALA A 186 15.83 -22.98 -8.04
C ALA A 186 15.85 -23.62 -6.65
N GLU A 187 16.26 -22.87 -5.62
CA GLU A 187 16.30 -23.34 -4.24
C GLU A 187 14.89 -23.48 -3.65
N ILE A 188 14.00 -22.50 -3.85
CA ILE A 188 12.58 -22.61 -3.46
C ILE A 188 11.96 -23.86 -4.08
N ARG A 189 12.18 -24.11 -5.39
CA ARG A 189 11.69 -25.32 -6.06
C ARG A 189 12.28 -26.60 -5.49
N ARG A 190 13.53 -26.58 -5.02
CA ARG A 190 14.18 -27.73 -4.37
C ARG A 190 13.55 -28.00 -3.00
N CYS A 191 13.42 -26.98 -2.15
CA CYS A 191 12.76 -27.06 -0.85
C CYS A 191 11.29 -27.50 -0.99
N LYS A 192 10.58 -27.00 -1.99
CA LYS A 192 9.20 -27.41 -2.29
C LYS A 192 9.10 -28.90 -2.62
N ARG A 193 9.95 -29.42 -3.50
CA ARG A 193 9.98 -30.87 -3.82
C ARG A 193 10.28 -31.73 -2.60
N LEU A 194 11.18 -31.26 -1.74
CA LEU A 194 11.53 -31.93 -0.48
C LEU A 194 10.31 -32.02 0.45
N LEU A 195 9.61 -30.90 0.69
CA LEU A 195 8.39 -30.88 1.51
C LEU A 195 7.27 -31.74 0.93
N VAL A 196 7.06 -31.73 -0.39
CA VAL A 196 6.09 -32.61 -1.06
C VAL A 196 6.42 -34.09 -0.79
N SER A 197 7.69 -34.47 -0.90
CA SER A 197 8.12 -35.85 -0.61
C SER A 197 7.86 -36.25 0.84
N ALA A 198 8.09 -35.35 1.80
CA ALA A 198 7.82 -35.59 3.22
C ALA A 198 6.32 -35.75 3.51
N ILE A 199 5.46 -34.98 2.82
CA ILE A 199 4.00 -35.12 2.91
C ILE A 199 3.55 -36.46 2.28
N ASP A 200 4.06 -36.80 1.09
CA ASP A 200 3.74 -38.04 0.40
C ASP A 200 4.22 -39.28 1.21
N ALA A 201 5.29 -39.16 1.98
CA ALA A 201 5.79 -40.18 2.90
C ALA A 201 5.02 -40.25 4.25
N GLY A 202 4.15 -39.27 4.53
CA GLY A 202 3.41 -39.17 5.79
C GLY A 202 4.23 -38.66 6.99
N GLU A 203 5.40 -38.08 6.75
CA GLU A 203 6.25 -37.48 7.78
C GLU A 203 5.74 -36.10 8.21
N LEU A 204 5.10 -35.38 7.28
CA LEU A 204 4.36 -34.15 7.54
C LEU A 204 2.85 -34.41 7.47
N PRO A 205 2.03 -33.68 8.27
CA PRO A 205 0.60 -33.88 8.28
C PRO A 205 0.00 -33.57 6.90
N ASN A 206 -0.78 -34.51 6.41
CA ASN A 206 -1.54 -34.38 5.18
C ASN A 206 -3.02 -34.16 5.56
N ASN A 207 -3.50 -32.92 5.54
CA ASN A 207 -4.93 -32.71 5.30
C ASN A 207 -5.09 -32.85 3.78
N THR A 208 -5.86 -33.83 3.33
CA THR A 208 -6.16 -34.12 1.91
C THR A 208 -5.79 -33.01 0.93
N TRP A 209 -4.88 -33.29 0.00
CA TRP A 209 -4.46 -32.39 -1.07
C TRP A 209 -5.65 -31.55 -1.59
N GLY A 210 -5.51 -30.22 -1.54
CA GLY A 210 -6.48 -29.30 -2.10
C GLY A 210 -6.59 -29.41 -3.63
N SER A 211 -7.38 -28.51 -4.24
CA SER A 211 -7.49 -28.41 -5.71
C SER A 211 -6.14 -28.22 -6.40
N THR A 212 -5.21 -27.56 -5.72
CA THR A 212 -3.82 -27.45 -6.12
C THR A 212 -2.93 -27.99 -5.00
N ARG A 213 -1.82 -28.65 -5.36
CA ARG A 213 -0.83 -29.11 -4.36
C ARG A 213 -0.18 -27.95 -3.59
N ASP A 214 -0.31 -26.72 -4.10
CA ASP A 214 0.34 -25.52 -3.58
C ASP A 214 -0.44 -24.84 -2.46
N GLU A 215 -1.75 -25.12 -2.37
CA GLU A 215 -2.64 -24.63 -1.31
C GLU A 215 -2.49 -25.38 0.01
N GLN A 216 -1.71 -26.47 0.03
CA GLN A 216 -1.52 -27.33 1.19
C GLN A 216 -0.99 -26.54 2.39
N GLU A 217 -1.80 -26.43 3.44
CA GLU A 217 -1.38 -25.84 4.71
C GLU A 217 -0.64 -26.87 5.57
N ILE A 218 0.51 -26.47 6.08
CA ILE A 218 1.34 -27.28 6.97
C ILE A 218 1.44 -26.55 8.32
N PRO A 219 1.04 -27.18 9.44
CA PRO A 219 1.20 -26.60 10.77
C PRO A 219 2.67 -26.26 11.05
N HIS A 220 2.91 -25.04 11.54
CA HIS A 220 4.24 -24.54 11.84
C HIS A 220 4.98 -25.43 12.86
N ALA A 221 4.26 -26.00 13.83
CA ALA A 221 4.85 -26.94 14.80
C ALA A 221 5.38 -28.22 14.14
N SER A 222 4.65 -28.75 13.14
CA SER A 222 5.03 -29.94 12.39
C SER A 222 6.24 -29.68 11.49
N LEU A 223 6.26 -28.55 10.76
CA LEU A 223 7.42 -28.13 9.95
C LEU A 223 8.69 -28.06 10.79
N ARG A 224 8.60 -27.43 11.96
CA ARG A 224 9.74 -27.29 12.87
C ARG A 224 10.23 -28.62 13.42
N ALA A 225 9.32 -29.51 13.82
CA ALA A 225 9.68 -30.85 14.29
C ALA A 225 10.38 -31.65 13.18
N TRP A 226 9.80 -31.64 11.99
CA TRP A 226 10.36 -32.31 10.82
C TRP A 226 11.73 -31.77 10.42
N CYS A 227 11.92 -30.43 10.41
CA CYS A 227 13.23 -29.83 10.12
C CYS A 227 14.29 -30.28 11.13
N ARG A 228 13.95 -30.29 12.43
CA ARG A 228 14.86 -30.73 13.50
C ARG A 228 15.26 -32.20 13.35
N GLU A 229 14.30 -33.07 13.03
CA GLU A 229 14.53 -34.52 12.86
C GLU A 229 15.42 -34.81 11.64
N ASN A 230 15.32 -33.99 10.60
CA ASN A 230 16.06 -34.17 9.34
C ASN A 230 17.33 -33.29 9.24
N GLY A 231 17.70 -32.57 10.31
CA GLY A 231 18.92 -31.76 10.36
C GLY A 231 18.86 -30.44 9.60
N TYR A 232 17.65 -29.94 9.27
CA TYR A 232 17.44 -28.61 8.70
C TYR A 232 17.26 -27.56 9.79
N ASP A 233 17.79 -26.36 9.56
CA ASP A 233 17.51 -25.21 10.40
C ASP A 233 16.21 -24.54 9.95
N TRP A 234 15.27 -24.34 10.87
CA TRP A 234 14.02 -23.65 10.60
C TRP A 234 14.17 -22.20 11.08
N PRO A 235 14.29 -21.22 10.16
CA PRO A 235 14.79 -19.89 10.51
C PRO A 235 13.78 -19.06 11.33
N ILE A 236 12.53 -19.50 11.44
CA ILE A 236 11.52 -18.80 12.23
C ILE A 236 11.69 -19.15 13.72
N PRO A 237 12.02 -18.19 14.59
CA PRO A 237 12.21 -18.44 16.02
C PRO A 237 10.95 -19.01 16.64
N GLN A 238 11.11 -19.84 17.69
CA GLN A 238 9.94 -20.38 18.39
C GLN A 238 9.19 -19.22 19.04
N ARG A 239 7.86 -19.25 19.01
CA ARG A 239 7.10 -18.49 20.02
C ARG A 239 7.68 -18.91 21.36
N GLY A 240 8.35 -18.00 22.04
CA GLY A 240 8.78 -18.25 23.40
C GLY A 240 7.56 -18.78 24.13
N SER A 241 7.63 -20.02 24.61
CA SER A 241 6.80 -20.40 25.73
C SER A 241 7.01 -19.30 26.75
N LEU A 242 5.95 -18.78 27.38
CA LEU A 242 6.07 -18.02 28.62
C LEU A 242 6.56 -18.98 29.73
N ALA A 243 7.69 -19.64 29.50
CA ALA A 243 8.46 -20.32 30.49
C ALA A 243 9.15 -19.21 31.28
N THR A 244 8.50 -18.87 32.39
CA THR A 244 9.17 -18.54 33.66
C THR A 244 10.43 -17.71 33.44
N ILE A 245 10.25 -16.41 33.17
CA ILE A 245 11.34 -15.45 33.23
C ILE A 245 11.91 -15.56 34.64
N GLY A 246 13.11 -16.12 34.71
CA GLY A 246 13.89 -16.18 35.93
C GLY A 246 14.17 -14.76 36.40
N VAL A 247 13.83 -14.52 37.66
CA VAL A 247 14.17 -13.33 38.45
C VAL A 247 13.57 -12.05 37.87
N GLU A 248 12.25 -11.90 38.08
CA GLU A 248 11.61 -10.58 38.11
C GLU A 248 12.34 -9.72 39.15
N ASP A 249 12.94 -8.61 38.71
CA ASP A 249 13.46 -7.59 39.61
C ASP A 249 12.29 -7.14 40.53
N PRO A 250 12.36 -7.37 41.86
CA PRO A 250 11.27 -6.97 42.76
C PRO A 250 10.95 -5.48 42.65
N ALA A 251 11.91 -4.65 42.23
CA ALA A 251 11.67 -3.24 41.97
C ALA A 251 10.76 -2.98 40.76
N GLU A 252 10.77 -3.87 39.76
CA GLU A 252 9.91 -3.75 38.57
C GLU A 252 8.49 -4.26 38.85
N ILE A 253 8.34 -5.30 39.68
CA ILE A 253 7.03 -5.74 40.21
C ILE A 253 6.39 -4.62 41.04
N ASP A 254 7.16 -3.97 41.92
CA ASP A 254 6.64 -2.89 42.75
C ASP A 254 6.25 -1.66 41.93
N ARG A 255 6.98 -1.36 40.84
CA ARG A 255 6.59 -0.33 39.87
C ARG A 255 5.29 -0.68 39.15
N LEU A 256 5.14 -1.92 38.69
CA LEU A 256 3.92 -2.37 38.01
C LEU A 256 2.71 -2.34 38.95
N ARG A 257 2.88 -2.72 40.22
CA ARG A 257 1.83 -2.60 41.25
C ARG A 257 1.46 -1.14 41.54
N ALA A 258 2.44 -0.24 41.56
CA ALA A 258 2.19 1.18 41.73
C ALA A 258 1.38 1.76 40.55
N VAL A 259 1.72 1.39 39.31
CA VAL A 259 0.99 1.79 38.10
C VAL A 259 -0.42 1.19 38.09
N GLU A 260 -0.59 -0.06 38.51
CA GLU A 260 -1.90 -0.70 38.60
C GLU A 260 -2.79 -0.02 39.65
N MET A 261 -2.24 0.34 40.81
CA MET A 261 -2.94 1.13 41.82
C MET A 261 -3.32 2.53 41.30
N GLU A 262 -2.44 3.20 40.55
CA GLU A 262 -2.73 4.49 39.93
C GLU A 262 -3.85 4.37 38.89
N SER A 263 -3.86 3.29 38.09
CA SER A 263 -4.94 3.02 37.14
C SER A 263 -6.27 2.74 37.83
N VAL A 264 -6.28 2.07 38.98
CA VAL A 264 -7.50 1.83 39.76
C VAL A 264 -8.03 3.16 40.34
N GLU A 265 -7.15 4.02 40.84
CA GLU A 265 -7.54 5.31 41.39
C GLU A 265 -8.04 6.28 40.30
N LEU A 266 -7.42 6.29 39.13
CA LEU A 266 -7.89 7.05 37.97
C LEU A 266 -9.28 6.58 37.51
N ARG A 267 -9.54 5.27 37.51
CA ARG A 267 -10.88 4.73 37.21
C ARG A 267 -11.90 5.17 38.26
N ARG A 268 -11.54 5.15 39.54
CA ARG A 268 -12.41 5.63 40.63
C ARG A 268 -12.74 7.12 40.48
N HIS A 269 -11.77 7.94 40.09
CA HIS A 269 -11.99 9.36 39.80
C HIS A 269 -12.88 9.58 38.57
N LEU A 270 -12.72 8.78 37.52
CA LEU A 270 -13.56 8.84 36.33
C LEU A 270 -15.02 8.49 36.66
N ASP A 271 -15.24 7.42 37.42
CA ASP A 271 -16.59 7.00 37.83
C ASP A 271 -17.26 8.06 38.72
N ALA A 272 -16.51 8.69 39.63
CA ALA A 272 -16.99 9.80 40.45
C ALA A 272 -17.35 11.04 39.61
N ALA A 273 -16.55 11.36 38.59
CA ALA A 273 -16.83 12.47 37.67
C ALA A 273 -18.09 12.21 36.84
N ILE A 274 -18.28 10.97 36.34
CA ILE A 274 -19.47 10.56 35.60
C ILE A 274 -20.72 10.68 36.49
N ALA A 275 -20.65 10.22 37.74
CA ALA A 275 -21.75 10.35 38.69
C ALA A 275 -22.10 11.83 38.98
N SER A 276 -21.08 12.69 39.13
CA SER A 276 -21.28 14.12 39.34
C SER A 276 -21.91 14.81 38.12
N LEU A 277 -21.54 14.41 36.91
CA LEU A 277 -22.15 14.90 35.66
C LEU A 277 -23.60 14.47 35.52
N ALA A 278 -23.92 13.23 35.91
CA ALA A 278 -25.28 12.73 35.92
C ALA A 278 -26.17 13.51 36.92
N ASP A 279 -25.67 13.82 38.12
CA ASP A 279 -26.38 14.65 39.11
C ASP A 279 -26.57 16.09 38.62
N ALA A 280 -25.54 16.69 38.00
CA ALA A 280 -25.63 18.03 37.41
C ALA A 280 -26.68 18.09 36.28
N ASN A 281 -26.73 17.07 35.41
CA ASN A 281 -27.74 16.97 34.36
C ASN A 281 -29.15 16.75 34.92
N ALA A 282 -29.29 15.96 35.99
CA ALA A 282 -30.57 15.79 36.68
C ALA A 282 -31.05 17.08 37.36
N ARG A 283 -30.13 17.94 37.83
CA ARG A 283 -30.46 19.27 38.36
C ARG A 283 -30.83 20.25 37.26
N LEU A 284 -30.12 20.23 36.12
CA LEU A 284 -30.47 21.01 34.93
C LEU A 284 -31.88 20.65 34.41
N ALA A 285 -32.23 19.36 34.40
CA ALA A 285 -33.56 18.90 34.00
C ALA A 285 -34.70 19.32 34.95
N LYS A 286 -34.38 19.73 36.20
CA LYS A 286 -35.35 20.20 37.21
C LYS A 286 -35.48 21.72 37.26
N LEU A 287 -34.60 22.46 36.60
CA LEU A 287 -34.75 23.90 36.44
C LEU A 287 -35.82 24.15 35.38
N ASP A 288 -36.93 24.75 35.79
CA ASP A 288 -38.01 25.17 34.89
C ASP A 288 -37.41 26.12 33.83
N PRO A 289 -37.59 25.88 32.52
CA PRO A 289 -36.86 26.63 31.52
C PRO A 289 -37.35 28.08 31.51
N SER A 290 -36.57 28.97 32.12
CA SER A 290 -36.59 30.38 31.76
C SER A 290 -36.47 30.48 30.24
N THR A 291 -37.25 31.36 29.62
CA THR A 291 -37.25 31.63 28.17
C THR A 291 -35.85 31.93 27.61
N ASP A 292 -34.92 32.39 28.45
CA ASP A 292 -33.51 32.60 28.06
C ASP A 292 -32.74 31.29 27.89
N VAL A 293 -32.99 30.27 28.73
CA VAL A 293 -32.28 28.97 28.63
C VAL A 293 -32.74 28.19 27.40
N LEU A 294 -34.03 28.27 27.04
CA LEU A 294 -34.52 27.68 25.80
C LEU A 294 -34.00 28.41 24.55
N ALA A 295 -33.76 29.72 24.65
CA ALA A 295 -33.14 30.49 23.57
C ALA A 295 -31.65 30.11 23.41
N GLU A 296 -30.90 29.98 24.50
CA GLU A 296 -29.51 29.53 24.48
C GLU A 296 -29.37 28.08 24.01
N MET A 297 -30.27 27.17 24.42
CA MET A 297 -30.29 25.79 23.92
C MET A 297 -30.59 25.74 22.42
N ARG A 298 -31.48 26.58 21.90
CA ARG A 298 -31.72 26.69 20.45
C ARG A 298 -30.50 27.24 19.72
N ALA A 299 -29.87 28.30 20.24
CA ALA A 299 -28.67 28.87 19.65
C ALA A 299 -27.49 27.87 19.62
N LEU A 300 -27.32 27.09 20.70
CA LEU A 300 -26.32 26.02 20.75
C LEU A 300 -26.67 24.87 19.80
N GLN A 301 -27.95 24.51 19.66
CA GLN A 301 -28.39 23.49 18.72
C GLN A 301 -28.16 23.93 17.25
N ASP A 302 -28.41 25.20 16.95
CA ASP A 302 -28.14 25.80 15.64
C ASP A 302 -26.64 25.85 15.34
N GLU A 303 -25.81 26.17 16.34
CA GLU A 303 -24.35 26.16 16.20
C GLU A 303 -23.79 24.73 16.04
N ILE A 304 -24.35 23.74 16.76
CA ILE A 304 -24.02 22.32 16.55
C ILE A 304 -24.39 21.89 15.14
N ASN A 305 -25.54 22.32 14.61
CA ASN A 305 -25.96 22.00 13.25
C ASN A 305 -25.04 22.68 12.22
N ARG A 306 -24.62 23.92 12.47
CA ARG A 306 -23.63 24.64 11.64
C ARG A 306 -22.29 23.92 11.61
N LEU A 307 -21.77 23.52 12.78
CA LEU A 307 -20.50 22.80 12.91
C LEU A 307 -20.55 21.39 12.30
N LYS A 308 -21.69 20.69 12.41
CA LYS A 308 -21.91 19.42 11.70
C LYS A 308 -21.88 19.58 10.18
N GLY A 309 -22.29 20.73 9.64
CA GLY A 309 -22.15 21.06 8.22
C GLY A 309 -20.70 21.35 7.78
N LEU A 310 -19.81 21.67 8.72
CA LEU A 310 -18.38 21.96 8.46
C LEU A 310 -17.48 20.74 8.66
N ALA A 311 -17.88 19.78 9.48
CA ALA A 311 -17.16 18.52 9.62
C ALA A 311 -17.54 17.58 8.46
N PRO A 312 -16.57 17.06 7.68
CA PRO A 312 -16.88 16.07 6.67
C PRO A 312 -17.55 14.85 7.37
N PRO A 313 -18.67 14.34 6.83
CA PRO A 313 -19.32 13.18 7.40
C PRO A 313 -18.35 12.01 7.44
N ARG A 314 -18.36 11.27 8.54
CA ARG A 314 -17.44 10.15 8.72
C ARG A 314 -17.67 9.10 7.63
N PRO A 315 -16.61 8.47 7.09
CA PRO A 315 -16.72 7.46 6.03
C PRO A 315 -17.73 6.35 6.36
N GLU A 316 -17.78 5.92 7.62
CA GLU A 316 -18.72 4.88 8.08
C GLU A 316 -20.20 5.20 7.81
N PHE A 317 -20.56 6.49 7.75
CA PHE A 317 -21.92 6.95 7.49
C PHE A 317 -22.25 7.04 6.00
N LEU A 318 -21.26 7.29 5.15
CA LEU A 318 -21.44 7.46 3.72
C LEU A 318 -21.42 6.13 2.96
N ILE A 319 -20.65 5.14 3.44
CA ILE A 319 -20.50 3.83 2.78
C ILE A 319 -21.86 3.13 2.52
N PRO A 320 -22.78 3.02 3.50
CA PRO A 320 -24.07 2.37 3.27
C PRO A 320 -24.93 3.08 2.21
N ILE A 321 -24.81 4.41 2.11
CA ILE A 321 -25.54 5.23 1.15
C ILE A 321 -24.99 5.00 -0.26
N VAL A 322 -23.66 5.00 -0.41
CA VAL A 322 -22.97 4.69 -1.68
C VAL A 322 -23.39 3.31 -2.19
N VAL A 323 -23.38 2.29 -1.33
CA VAL A 323 -23.80 0.92 -1.68
C VAL A 323 -25.27 0.88 -2.10
N ALA A 324 -26.15 1.63 -1.42
CA ALA A 324 -27.56 1.69 -1.78
C ALA A 324 -27.79 2.34 -3.16
N VAL A 325 -27.07 3.42 -3.47
CA VAL A 325 -27.09 4.07 -4.78
C VAL A 325 -26.58 3.11 -5.87
N GLN A 326 -25.48 2.40 -5.61
CA GLN A 326 -24.96 1.39 -6.53
C GLN A 326 -25.97 0.27 -6.78
N LYS A 327 -26.60 -0.28 -5.73
CA LYS A 327 -27.62 -1.31 -5.91
C LYS A 327 -28.83 -0.80 -6.70
N GLN A 328 -29.28 0.42 -6.43
CA GLN A 328 -30.47 0.96 -7.09
C GLN A 328 -30.25 1.23 -8.58
N PHE A 329 -29.08 1.77 -8.94
CA PHE A 329 -28.85 2.27 -10.29
C PHE A 329 -27.88 1.42 -11.11
N TRP A 330 -27.12 0.52 -10.49
CA TRP A 330 -26.02 -0.19 -11.13
C TRP A 330 -26.02 -1.72 -10.94
N ALA A 331 -26.94 -2.30 -10.16
CA ALA A 331 -26.95 -3.74 -9.88
C ALA A 331 -27.08 -4.62 -11.14
N ASP A 332 -27.84 -4.18 -12.15
CA ASP A 332 -28.11 -4.96 -13.37
C ASP A 332 -27.39 -4.40 -14.62
N TRP A 333 -26.44 -3.48 -14.40
CA TRP A 333 -25.70 -2.84 -15.48
C TRP A 333 -24.53 -3.71 -15.94
N ASP A 334 -24.39 -3.82 -17.25
CA ASP A 334 -23.26 -4.43 -17.92
C ASP A 334 -22.75 -3.50 -19.03
N GLU A 335 -21.53 -3.74 -19.50
CA GLU A 335 -20.88 -2.89 -20.51
C GLU A 335 -21.60 -2.87 -21.87
N SER A 336 -22.52 -3.81 -22.10
CA SER A 336 -23.29 -3.92 -23.35
C SER A 336 -24.57 -3.07 -23.35
N LYS A 337 -25.00 -2.59 -22.18
CA LYS A 337 -26.21 -1.78 -22.02
C LYS A 337 -25.88 -0.28 -21.91
N PRO A 338 -26.74 0.60 -22.46
CA PRO A 338 -26.60 2.03 -22.25
C PRO A 338 -26.60 2.33 -20.75
N ARG A 339 -25.76 3.30 -20.36
CA ARG A 339 -25.52 3.63 -18.96
C ARG A 339 -26.84 3.93 -18.24
N PRO A 340 -27.03 3.47 -17.00
CA PRO A 340 -28.37 3.32 -16.45
C PRO A 340 -29.10 4.65 -16.32
N LYS A 341 -28.45 5.72 -15.83
CA LYS A 341 -29.10 7.00 -15.50
C LYS A 341 -28.15 8.21 -15.41
N ALA A 342 -28.72 9.41 -15.63
CA ALA A 342 -28.04 10.71 -15.56
C ALA A 342 -28.09 11.33 -14.15
N GLU A 343 -27.29 12.37 -13.91
CA GLU A 343 -27.15 13.07 -12.63
C GLU A 343 -28.48 13.58 -12.08
N GLU A 344 -29.32 14.06 -12.99
CA GLU A 344 -30.63 14.63 -12.73
C GLU A 344 -31.63 13.61 -12.18
N GLU A 345 -31.36 12.31 -12.30
CA GLU A 345 -32.22 11.24 -11.76
C GLU A 345 -31.68 10.68 -10.43
N ILE A 346 -30.36 10.65 -10.25
CA ILE A 346 -29.72 10.06 -9.06
C ILE A 346 -29.81 11.01 -7.86
N GLN A 347 -29.51 12.31 -8.05
CA GLN A 347 -29.51 13.27 -6.94
C GLN A 347 -30.89 13.44 -6.26
N PRO A 348 -32.02 13.54 -6.98
CA PRO A 348 -33.34 13.59 -6.35
C PRO A 348 -33.65 12.31 -5.56
N TRP A 349 -33.23 11.15 -6.07
CA TRP A 349 -33.44 9.88 -5.36
C TRP A 349 -32.64 9.81 -4.06
N ILE A 350 -31.36 10.24 -4.07
CA ILE A 350 -30.54 10.33 -2.86
C ILE A 350 -31.22 11.25 -1.84
N ARG A 351 -31.66 12.44 -2.27
CA ARG A 351 -32.33 13.40 -1.38
C ARG A 351 -33.63 12.87 -0.78
N SER A 352 -34.36 12.05 -1.53
CA SER A 352 -35.62 11.45 -1.06
C SER A 352 -35.39 10.29 -0.08
N ASN A 353 -34.32 9.50 -0.26
CA ASN A 353 -34.09 8.27 0.53
C ASN A 353 -33.13 8.50 1.70
N PHE A 354 -32.34 9.57 1.69
CA PHE A 354 -31.39 9.91 2.75
C PHE A 354 -31.53 11.39 3.18
N PRO A 355 -32.65 11.76 3.86
CA PRO A 355 -32.91 13.15 4.27
C PRO A 355 -31.78 13.80 5.06
N GLN A 356 -31.03 13.00 5.83
CA GLN A 356 -29.88 13.43 6.63
C GLN A 356 -28.73 14.08 5.85
N ILE A 357 -28.62 13.83 4.54
CA ILE A 357 -27.59 14.41 3.68
C ILE A 357 -28.17 15.39 2.65
N SER A 358 -29.50 15.49 2.58
CA SER A 358 -30.22 16.33 1.61
C SER A 358 -29.95 17.81 1.76
N ASP A 359 -29.57 18.24 2.96
CA ASP A 359 -29.26 19.64 3.28
C ASP A 359 -27.88 20.09 2.74
N SER A 360 -27.07 19.16 2.22
CA SER A 360 -25.75 19.45 1.67
C SER A 360 -25.62 18.96 0.22
N ASN A 361 -25.81 19.88 -0.73
CA ASN A 361 -25.60 19.62 -2.16
C ASN A 361 -24.19 19.07 -2.45
N ALA A 362 -23.18 19.54 -1.71
CA ALA A 362 -21.81 19.06 -1.86
C ALA A 362 -21.67 17.57 -1.47
N LEU A 363 -22.38 17.13 -0.41
CA LEU A 363 -22.36 15.74 0.02
C LEU A 363 -23.15 14.82 -0.93
N VAL A 364 -24.30 15.30 -1.43
CA VAL A 364 -25.06 14.56 -2.44
C VAL A 364 -24.21 14.33 -3.70
N GLN A 365 -23.52 15.36 -4.19
CA GLN A 365 -22.61 15.24 -5.33
C GLN A 365 -21.41 14.32 -5.04
N ALA A 366 -20.86 14.36 -3.83
CA ALA A 366 -19.74 13.49 -3.45
C ALA A 366 -20.16 12.01 -3.41
N VAL A 367 -21.29 11.69 -2.76
CA VAL A 367 -21.86 10.33 -2.72
C VAL A 367 -22.12 9.83 -4.13
N GLU A 368 -22.70 10.66 -4.98
CA GLU A 368 -22.98 10.33 -6.37
C GLU A 368 -21.71 10.03 -7.17
N LYS A 369 -20.66 10.86 -7.03
CA LYS A 369 -19.37 10.66 -7.70
C LYS A 369 -18.68 9.37 -7.27
N VAL A 370 -18.75 9.01 -5.98
CA VAL A 370 -18.13 7.79 -5.45
C VAL A 370 -18.96 6.55 -5.80
N ALA A 371 -20.29 6.67 -5.82
CA ALA A 371 -21.19 5.58 -6.20
C ALA A 371 -21.17 5.29 -7.71
N CYS A 372 -20.68 6.21 -8.54
CA CYS A 372 -20.50 6.04 -9.98
C CYS A 372 -19.04 5.71 -10.31
N PRO A 373 -18.66 4.42 -10.44
CA PRO A 373 -17.26 4.01 -10.65
C PRO A 373 -16.65 4.40 -12.02
N PHE A 374 -17.37 5.11 -12.88
CA PHE A 374 -16.94 5.43 -14.25
C PHE A 374 -17.09 6.93 -14.58
N ASN A 375 -16.07 7.49 -15.25
CA ASN A 375 -16.05 8.90 -15.67
C ASN A 375 -17.22 9.22 -16.63
N ARG A 376 -17.91 10.33 -16.35
CA ARG A 376 -19.21 10.70 -16.96
C ARG A 376 -19.10 11.29 -18.36
N ASN A 377 -17.90 11.60 -18.84
CA ASN A 377 -17.76 12.38 -20.05
C ASN A 377 -17.72 11.48 -21.31
N PRO A 378 -18.79 11.38 -22.12
CA PRO A 378 -18.75 10.66 -23.39
C PRO A 378 -17.81 11.33 -24.41
N ALA A 379 -17.41 12.60 -24.20
CA ALA A 379 -16.40 13.26 -25.01
C ALA A 379 -14.97 12.79 -24.72
N ALA A 380 -14.74 12.07 -23.62
CA ALA A 380 -13.44 11.45 -23.32
C ALA A 380 -13.20 10.15 -24.11
N LYS A 381 -14.19 9.68 -24.88
CA LYS A 381 -14.10 8.48 -25.74
C LYS A 381 -13.95 8.80 -27.24
N LYS A 382 -13.56 10.03 -27.62
CA LYS A 382 -13.36 10.42 -29.02
C LYS A 382 -11.90 10.64 -29.35
#